data_AF-A0A958YKW4-F1
#
_entry.id   AF-A0A958YKW4-F1
#
_cell.length_a   1.000
_cell.length_b   1.000
_cell.length_c   1.000
_cell.angle_alpha   90.00
_cell.angle_beta   90.00
_cell.angle_gamma   90.00
#
_symmetry.space_group_name_H-M   'P 1'
#
loop_
_entity.id
_entity.type
_entity.pdbx_description
1 polymer ?
#
loop_
_entity_poly.entity_id
_entity_poly.type
_entity_poly.pdbx_seq_one_letter_code
_entity_poly.pdbx_strand_id
1 'polypeptide(L)'
;MRVFLSLLFAFFLIVGCNNKPKTEPAKKDTSLISYVNPFIGTGGHGHTYPGATMPFAMMQLSPDTRLDGWDGCSGYHYSDKHIYGFSHTHLSGTGVSDYGDILLMPTTSVQFNNGSDGKKGYRSRFSHKNEVAQPGFYKVLLDDTGVDVELTVSERSGIHKYQYPTAQNQMLILDLLHRDELLSGSIKRISDTELSGHRHSKAWAKQQKLYYYIKFSHPISVDLGASKSQYKNKKAAFQFDNPKNEPVYVKIGISPVDEEGARKNMETEIGDKTFDQIKEIAQSTWEKQLEKIVVESDNKDYKTNFYTALYHTMIAPNLYQDVDGRYRGMDLKVHETKKFDYYTVFSLWDTYRAAHPLYTIIEQERTNDFVNTFISKYNEGGIMPIWDLSGNYTGCMIGYHAVPVIADAYLKGIRGYDAEKAFEAMKFSATRNWQGLKSYKEFGFVPVEEESESVSKTLEYAYDDWTIAKMAKEMGKDDDEELFTKRAQYYKNVYDPESKFMRGRFRNTWFSPFDPYEVNFNYTEANAWQYSNYVPQDISGLMKLMGGKDSLDQQLDVLFTAKSETSGRNQADITGLIGQYAHGNEPSHHMAYLYNFVNKPYKTQEKVHQILTTLYKNAPDGISGNEDCG
;
A
#
# COMPACT_ATOMS: atom_id res chain seq x y z
N MET A 1 65.02 -11.82 -36.99
CA MET A 1 63.66 -12.31 -37.39
C MET A 1 62.82 -12.84 -36.23
N ARG A 2 63.37 -13.58 -35.25
CA ARG A 2 62.59 -14.10 -34.10
C ARG A 2 62.12 -13.03 -33.11
N VAL A 3 62.88 -11.95 -32.89
CA VAL A 3 62.50 -10.86 -31.96
C VAL A 3 61.41 -9.94 -32.52
N PHE A 4 61.33 -9.80 -33.84
CA PHE A 4 60.32 -8.96 -34.51
C PHE A 4 58.93 -9.64 -34.55
N LEU A 5 58.87 -10.98 -34.61
CA LEU A 5 57.59 -11.70 -34.52
C LEU A 5 56.99 -11.68 -33.11
N SER A 6 57.83 -11.68 -32.06
CA SER A 6 57.37 -11.63 -30.67
C SER A 6 56.81 -10.24 -30.28
N LEU A 7 57.34 -9.16 -30.85
CA LEU A 7 56.81 -7.80 -30.65
C LEU A 7 55.49 -7.57 -31.43
N LEU A 8 55.31 -8.19 -32.59
CA LEU A 8 54.02 -8.12 -33.32
C LEU A 8 52.90 -8.85 -32.58
N PHE A 9 53.20 -9.98 -31.92
CA PHE A 9 52.21 -10.73 -31.13
C PHE A 9 51.83 -10.01 -29.83
N ALA A 10 52.75 -9.25 -29.23
CA ALA A 10 52.45 -8.41 -28.05
C ALA A 10 51.60 -7.18 -28.40
N PHE A 11 51.70 -6.64 -29.62
CA PHE A 11 50.87 -5.51 -30.06
C PHE A 11 49.44 -5.93 -30.42
N PHE A 12 49.24 -7.16 -30.92
CA PHE A 12 47.90 -7.71 -31.20
C PHE A 12 47.13 -8.17 -29.94
N LEU A 13 47.81 -8.39 -28.81
CA LEU A 13 47.17 -8.72 -27.53
C LEU A 13 46.65 -7.48 -26.75
N ILE A 14 47.03 -6.26 -27.14
CA ILE A 14 46.59 -5.02 -26.47
C ILE A 14 45.41 -4.35 -27.21
N VAL A 15 45.06 -4.80 -28.42
CA VAL A 15 43.92 -4.27 -29.19
C VAL A 15 42.64 -5.11 -29.01
N GLY A 16 42.73 -6.25 -28.33
CA GLY A 16 41.58 -7.10 -27.99
C GLY A 16 40.93 -6.65 -26.68
N CYS A 17 39.66 -6.22 -26.77
CA CYS A 17 38.74 -5.93 -25.66
C CYS A 17 38.83 -4.55 -25.00
N ASN A 18 38.59 -3.49 -25.79
CA ASN A 18 38.01 -2.24 -25.25
C ASN A 18 36.54 -2.02 -25.69
N ASN A 19 35.89 -3.07 -26.23
CA ASN A 19 34.45 -3.08 -26.43
C ASN A 19 33.78 -3.32 -25.07
N LYS A 20 33.64 -2.27 -24.26
CA LYS A 20 32.53 -2.26 -23.31
C LYS A 20 31.28 -2.46 -24.17
N PRO A 21 30.48 -3.53 -23.97
CA PRO A 21 29.23 -3.66 -24.69
C PRO A 21 28.47 -2.36 -24.45
N LYS A 22 28.15 -1.64 -25.54
CA LYS A 22 27.21 -0.53 -25.43
C LYS A 22 25.89 -1.16 -25.02
N THR A 23 25.55 -1.01 -23.75
CA THR A 23 24.19 -1.29 -23.27
C THR A 23 23.30 -0.27 -23.95
N GLU A 24 22.65 -0.69 -25.03
CA GLU A 24 21.58 0.08 -25.64
C GLU A 24 20.43 0.16 -24.62
N PRO A 25 19.86 1.35 -24.35
CA PRO A 25 18.70 1.47 -23.50
C PRO A 25 17.53 0.64 -24.06
N ALA A 26 16.80 -0.02 -23.17
CA ALA A 26 15.56 -0.71 -23.52
C ALA A 26 14.59 0.25 -24.22
N LYS A 27 13.84 -0.25 -25.21
CA LYS A 27 12.89 0.54 -25.99
C LYS A 27 11.48 0.03 -25.78
N LYS A 28 10.54 0.95 -25.58
CA LYS A 28 9.12 0.62 -25.57
C LYS A 28 8.60 0.38 -26.99
N ASP A 29 7.75 -0.62 -27.14
CA ASP A 29 7.10 -1.02 -28.40
C ASP A 29 5.70 -0.40 -28.57
N THR A 30 5.06 -0.06 -27.46
CA THR A 30 3.75 0.61 -27.38
C THR A 30 3.72 1.51 -26.14
N SER A 31 2.58 2.17 -25.91
CA SER A 31 2.31 2.87 -24.65
C SER A 31 2.28 1.89 -23.48
N LEU A 32 3.03 2.19 -22.42
CA LEU A 32 3.23 1.31 -21.27
C LEU A 32 1.94 1.12 -20.46
N ILE A 33 1.07 2.13 -20.41
CA ILE A 33 -0.24 2.00 -19.74
C ILE A 33 -1.12 0.91 -20.36
N SER A 34 -0.87 0.51 -21.61
CA SER A 34 -1.63 -0.58 -22.27
C SER A 34 -1.29 -1.97 -21.73
N TYR A 35 -0.20 -2.10 -20.97
CA TYR A 35 0.16 -3.34 -20.30
C TYR A 35 -0.47 -3.48 -18.92
N VAL A 36 -0.88 -2.38 -18.28
CA VAL A 36 -1.44 -2.41 -16.93
C VAL A 36 -2.83 -3.03 -16.96
N ASN A 37 -3.04 -4.00 -16.07
CA ASN A 37 -4.30 -4.66 -15.81
C ASN A 37 -4.71 -4.44 -14.34
N PRO A 38 -5.52 -3.41 -14.03
CA PRO A 38 -5.94 -3.11 -12.66
C PRO A 38 -6.79 -4.21 -11.99
N PHE A 39 -7.21 -5.25 -12.72
CA PHE A 39 -7.90 -6.38 -12.11
C PHE A 39 -6.96 -7.35 -11.39
N ILE A 40 -5.66 -7.35 -11.67
CA ILE A 40 -4.72 -8.22 -10.93
C ILE A 40 -4.75 -7.83 -9.45
N GLY A 41 -4.94 -8.81 -8.56
CA GLY A 41 -5.08 -8.61 -7.12
C GLY A 41 -6.50 -8.30 -6.65
N THR A 42 -7.47 -8.14 -7.55
CA THR A 42 -8.88 -7.90 -7.17
C THR A 42 -9.63 -9.18 -6.82
N GLY A 43 -9.03 -10.35 -7.02
CA GLY A 43 -9.56 -11.64 -6.59
C GLY A 43 -8.54 -12.42 -5.75
N GLY A 44 -8.94 -13.59 -5.25
CA GLY A 44 -8.09 -14.32 -4.31
C GLY A 44 -7.91 -13.49 -3.04
N HIS A 45 -6.67 -13.25 -2.65
CA HIS A 45 -6.31 -12.56 -1.42
C HIS A 45 -5.49 -11.28 -1.65
N GLY A 46 -5.59 -10.70 -2.85
CA GLY A 46 -4.77 -9.54 -3.22
C GLY A 46 -5.24 -8.21 -2.65
N HIS A 47 -6.55 -8.06 -2.46
CA HIS A 47 -7.22 -6.88 -1.91
C HIS A 47 -6.91 -5.57 -2.65
N THR A 48 -6.68 -5.61 -3.97
CA THR A 48 -6.56 -4.38 -4.77
C THR A 48 -7.93 -3.88 -5.24
N TYR A 49 -7.99 -2.72 -5.89
CA TYR A 49 -9.21 -2.19 -6.49
C TYR A 49 -9.00 -1.78 -7.96
N PRO A 50 -10.01 -1.94 -8.84
CA PRO A 50 -9.88 -1.63 -10.27
C PRO A 50 -10.20 -0.18 -10.64
N GLY A 51 -10.61 0.63 -9.65
CA GLY A 51 -11.03 2.02 -9.84
C GLY A 51 -9.97 2.96 -10.41
N ALA A 52 -10.43 4.14 -10.83
CA ALA A 52 -9.57 5.19 -11.33
C ALA A 52 -8.80 5.86 -10.18
N THR A 53 -7.48 5.93 -10.30
CA THR A 53 -6.61 6.74 -9.43
C THR A 53 -5.45 7.34 -10.24
N MET A 54 -4.77 8.33 -9.67
CA MET A 54 -3.51 8.89 -10.19
C MET A 54 -2.35 8.45 -9.27
N PRO A 55 -1.10 8.52 -9.74
CA PRO A 55 0.05 8.14 -8.93
C PRO A 55 0.09 8.92 -7.61
N PHE A 56 0.10 8.20 -6.48
CA PHE A 56 0.13 8.71 -5.10
C PHE A 56 -1.01 9.69 -4.74
N ALA A 57 -2.12 9.62 -5.47
CA ALA A 57 -3.24 10.56 -5.32
C ALA A 57 -4.02 10.37 -4.01
N MET A 58 -4.77 11.41 -3.62
CA MET A 58 -5.77 11.36 -2.55
C MET A 58 -7.06 10.67 -3.02
N MET A 59 -7.37 10.75 -4.31
CA MET A 59 -8.59 10.21 -4.92
C MET A 59 -8.40 8.77 -5.41
N GLN A 60 -9.22 7.84 -4.90
CA GLN A 60 -9.34 6.47 -5.40
C GLN A 60 -10.80 6.22 -5.75
N LEU A 61 -11.22 6.55 -6.98
CA LEU A 61 -12.61 6.47 -7.40
C LEU A 61 -12.92 5.08 -7.97
N SER A 62 -13.51 4.22 -7.15
CA SER A 62 -13.66 2.78 -7.43
C SER A 62 -15.08 2.25 -7.17
N PRO A 63 -15.53 1.20 -7.88
CA PRO A 63 -16.71 0.42 -7.48
C PRO A 63 -16.55 -0.31 -6.15
N ASP A 64 -17.63 -0.37 -5.37
CA ASP A 64 -17.75 -1.20 -4.16
C ASP A 64 -18.66 -2.41 -4.41
N THR A 65 -18.13 -3.63 -4.28
CA THR A 65 -18.86 -4.91 -4.42
C THR A 65 -18.92 -5.73 -3.14
N ARG A 66 -18.01 -5.48 -2.19
CA ARG A 66 -17.86 -6.23 -0.93
C ARG A 66 -17.86 -5.30 0.27
N LEU A 67 -18.71 -5.60 1.26
CA LEU A 67 -18.95 -4.69 2.38
C LEU A 67 -18.14 -5.04 3.63
N ASP A 68 -17.73 -6.30 3.79
CA ASP A 68 -17.06 -6.82 4.97
C ASP A 68 -16.14 -8.01 4.62
N GLY A 69 -15.44 -8.52 5.64
CA GLY A 69 -14.50 -9.64 5.51
C GLY A 69 -13.09 -9.21 5.10
N TRP A 70 -12.14 -10.12 5.29
CA TRP A 70 -10.72 -9.90 5.00
C TRP A 70 -10.49 -9.63 3.50
N ASP A 71 -11.08 -10.44 2.63
CA ASP A 71 -11.07 -10.22 1.16
C ASP A 71 -11.83 -8.96 0.70
N GLY A 72 -12.46 -8.20 1.61
CA GLY A 72 -13.27 -7.01 1.32
C GLY A 72 -12.59 -5.69 1.67
N CYS A 73 -11.30 -5.68 2.02
CA CYS A 73 -10.61 -4.50 2.54
C CYS A 73 -10.61 -3.32 1.58
N SER A 74 -10.43 -3.56 0.27
CA SER A 74 -10.46 -2.53 -0.78
C SER A 74 -11.86 -2.18 -1.29
N GLY A 75 -12.92 -2.80 -0.76
CA GLY A 75 -14.30 -2.58 -1.22
C GLY A 75 -14.69 -3.37 -2.48
N TYR A 76 -13.74 -3.91 -3.25
CA TYR A 76 -14.01 -4.67 -4.48
C TYR A 76 -13.48 -6.10 -4.39
N HIS A 77 -14.24 -7.06 -4.91
CA HIS A 77 -13.75 -8.42 -5.15
C HIS A 77 -14.31 -8.99 -6.46
N TYR A 78 -13.43 -9.47 -7.34
CA TYR A 78 -13.74 -9.89 -8.71
C TYR A 78 -14.79 -11.01 -8.81
N SER A 79 -14.96 -11.83 -7.77
CA SER A 79 -16.00 -12.89 -7.80
C SER A 79 -17.43 -12.39 -7.52
N ASP A 80 -17.57 -11.14 -7.08
CA ASP A 80 -18.87 -10.58 -6.71
C ASP A 80 -19.69 -10.20 -7.95
N LYS A 81 -21.01 -10.20 -7.79
CA LYS A 81 -21.96 -10.01 -8.90
C LYS A 81 -22.81 -8.76 -8.78
N HIS A 82 -22.57 -7.95 -7.76
CA HIS A 82 -23.32 -6.73 -7.51
C HIS A 82 -22.37 -5.60 -7.17
N ILE A 83 -22.65 -4.42 -7.72
CA ILE A 83 -22.04 -3.15 -7.32
C ILE A 83 -23.05 -2.42 -6.42
N TYR A 84 -22.58 -1.98 -5.25
CA TYR A 84 -23.33 -1.14 -4.33
C TYR A 84 -23.24 0.34 -4.73
N GLY A 85 -22.13 0.77 -5.33
CA GLY A 85 -21.96 2.11 -5.84
C GLY A 85 -20.48 2.39 -6.10
N PHE A 86 -20.13 3.67 -6.15
CA PHE A 86 -18.78 4.14 -6.42
C PHE A 86 -18.38 5.15 -5.35
N SER A 87 -17.38 4.81 -4.54
CA SER A 87 -16.85 5.67 -3.47
C SER A 87 -15.47 6.22 -3.85
N HIS A 88 -14.92 7.11 -3.02
CA HIS A 88 -13.85 8.05 -3.43
C HIS A 88 -12.51 7.84 -2.71
N THR A 89 -12.47 6.91 -1.76
CA THR A 89 -11.28 6.60 -0.96
C THR A 89 -11.20 5.09 -0.78
N HIS A 90 -10.02 4.51 -0.98
CA HIS A 90 -9.80 3.07 -0.87
C HIS A 90 -8.39 2.76 -0.41
N LEU A 91 -8.22 1.67 0.34
CA LEU A 91 -6.93 1.08 0.66
C LEU A 91 -6.63 -0.03 -0.35
N SER A 92 -5.39 -0.11 -0.83
CA SER A 92 -4.98 -1.18 -1.74
C SER A 92 -4.09 -2.17 -1.03
N GLY A 93 -4.50 -3.43 -1.05
CA GLY A 93 -3.70 -4.53 -0.56
C GLY A 93 -3.75 -4.76 0.93
N THR A 94 -4.52 -4.00 1.72
CA THR A 94 -4.44 -4.09 3.18
C THR A 94 -5.19 -5.31 3.74
N GLY A 95 -4.73 -5.82 4.89
CA GLY A 95 -5.44 -6.85 5.67
C GLY A 95 -6.53 -6.33 6.62
N VAL A 96 -6.71 -5.00 6.69
CA VAL A 96 -7.77 -4.35 7.48
C VAL A 96 -8.52 -3.33 6.63
N SER A 97 -9.85 -3.40 6.71
CA SER A 97 -10.79 -2.53 6.00
C SER A 97 -10.92 -1.16 6.67
N ASP A 98 -10.94 -0.11 5.85
CA ASP A 98 -11.40 1.25 6.17
C ASP A 98 -11.75 1.97 4.85
N TYR A 99 -12.00 3.27 4.87
CA TYR A 99 -12.37 4.10 3.70
C TYR A 99 -13.69 3.64 3.05
N GLY A 100 -13.88 3.84 1.74
CA GLY A 100 -15.18 3.70 1.08
C GLY A 100 -16.07 4.93 1.31
N ASP A 101 -15.48 6.12 1.33
CA ASP A 101 -16.18 7.36 1.65
C ASP A 101 -16.99 7.92 0.46
N ILE A 102 -18.13 8.53 0.80
CA ILE A 102 -19.00 9.25 -0.14
C ILE A 102 -19.43 8.35 -1.31
N LEU A 103 -20.27 7.35 -1.01
CA LEU A 103 -20.77 6.45 -2.05
C LEU A 103 -21.81 7.15 -2.94
N LEU A 104 -21.56 7.15 -4.24
CA LEU A 104 -22.51 7.59 -5.26
C LEU A 104 -23.01 6.39 -6.07
N MET A 105 -24.33 6.28 -6.28
CA MET A 105 -24.92 5.21 -7.08
C MET A 105 -25.98 5.74 -8.04
N PRO A 106 -25.71 5.80 -9.36
CA PRO A 106 -26.72 6.18 -10.34
C PRO A 106 -27.74 5.06 -10.52
N THR A 107 -29.02 5.41 -10.59
CA THR A 107 -30.11 4.43 -10.64
C THR A 107 -31.35 5.00 -11.34
N THR A 108 -32.32 4.14 -11.64
CA THR A 108 -33.59 4.50 -12.27
C THR A 108 -34.78 4.48 -11.31
N SER A 109 -34.53 4.29 -10.01
CA SER A 109 -35.58 4.34 -8.98
C SER A 109 -35.03 4.75 -7.62
N VAL A 110 -35.85 5.41 -6.80
CA VAL A 110 -35.45 5.80 -5.44
C VAL A 110 -35.60 4.62 -4.48
N GLN A 111 -34.47 4.08 -4.02
CA GLN A 111 -34.36 3.08 -2.96
C GLN A 111 -33.18 3.45 -2.04
N PHE A 112 -33.35 3.36 -0.71
CA PHE A 112 -32.27 3.67 0.26
C PHE A 112 -31.68 2.45 0.95
N ASN A 113 -32.34 1.30 0.84
CA ASN A 113 -31.71 0.04 1.19
C ASN A 113 -30.67 -0.27 0.09
N ASN A 114 -29.48 -0.72 0.48
CA ASN A 114 -28.43 -1.09 -0.46
C ASN A 114 -28.65 -2.48 -1.08
N GLY A 115 -29.52 -3.31 -0.50
CA GLY A 115 -29.87 -4.65 -0.95
C GLY A 115 -28.98 -5.77 -0.40
N SER A 116 -28.01 -5.44 0.47
CA SER A 116 -27.13 -6.43 1.10
C SER A 116 -27.88 -7.39 2.02
N ASP A 117 -28.98 -6.96 2.63
CA ASP A 117 -29.84 -7.75 3.52
C ASP A 117 -30.83 -8.67 2.77
N GLY A 118 -30.68 -8.81 1.45
CA GLY A 118 -31.56 -9.60 0.59
C GLY A 118 -32.89 -8.91 0.24
N LYS A 119 -33.19 -7.74 0.81
CA LYS A 119 -34.36 -6.94 0.40
C LYS A 119 -34.06 -6.17 -0.89
N LYS A 120 -35.11 -5.62 -1.50
CA LYS A 120 -34.96 -4.71 -2.64
C LYS A 120 -34.09 -3.51 -2.23
N GLY A 121 -33.05 -3.24 -3.00
CA GLY A 121 -32.14 -2.12 -2.77
C GLY A 121 -31.60 -1.51 -4.05
N TYR A 122 -30.74 -0.51 -3.92
CA TYR A 122 -30.18 0.23 -5.05
C TYR A 122 -29.02 -0.48 -5.76
N ARG A 123 -28.41 -1.53 -5.17
CA ARG A 123 -27.32 -2.27 -5.82
C ARG A 123 -27.75 -2.77 -7.19
N SER A 124 -26.79 -2.87 -8.10
CA SER A 124 -27.04 -3.38 -9.44
C SER A 124 -26.16 -4.59 -9.72
N ARG A 125 -26.71 -5.58 -10.42
CA ARG A 125 -25.90 -6.60 -11.07
C ARG A 125 -24.97 -5.98 -12.12
N PHE A 126 -23.83 -6.62 -12.33
CA PHE A 126 -22.89 -6.25 -13.39
C PHE A 126 -22.19 -7.51 -13.93
N SER A 127 -21.45 -7.34 -15.02
CA SER A 127 -20.63 -8.39 -15.60
C SER A 127 -19.29 -7.83 -16.06
N HIS A 128 -18.20 -8.55 -15.79
CA HIS A 128 -16.86 -8.23 -16.30
C HIS A 128 -16.77 -8.16 -17.83
N LYS A 129 -17.77 -8.68 -18.56
CA LYS A 129 -17.86 -8.51 -20.03
C LYS A 129 -18.11 -7.05 -20.44
N ASN A 130 -18.77 -6.28 -19.56
CA ASN A 130 -19.12 -4.88 -19.77
C ASN A 130 -18.35 -3.98 -18.78
N GLU A 131 -17.21 -4.44 -18.29
CA GLU A 131 -16.36 -3.75 -17.32
C GLU A 131 -14.97 -3.53 -17.93
N VAL A 132 -14.42 -2.34 -17.77
CA VAL A 132 -13.10 -1.97 -18.28
C VAL A 132 -12.38 -1.15 -17.23
N ALA A 133 -11.15 -1.53 -16.91
CA ALA A 133 -10.27 -0.78 -16.02
C ALA A 133 -8.93 -0.49 -16.71
N GLN A 134 -8.45 0.74 -16.58
CA GLN A 134 -7.18 1.23 -17.11
C GLN A 134 -6.57 2.24 -16.11
N PRO A 135 -5.26 2.50 -16.13
CA PRO A 135 -4.69 3.55 -15.29
C PRO A 135 -5.44 4.89 -15.45
N GLY A 136 -6.01 5.39 -14.35
CA GLY A 136 -6.80 6.62 -14.32
C GLY A 136 -8.21 6.54 -14.90
N PHE A 137 -8.73 5.37 -15.28
CA PHE A 137 -10.05 5.22 -15.88
C PHE A 137 -10.75 3.89 -15.54
N TYR A 138 -12.04 3.97 -15.20
CA TYR A 138 -12.88 2.78 -15.00
C TYR A 138 -14.23 2.95 -15.72
N LYS A 139 -14.79 1.87 -16.24
CA LYS A 139 -16.11 1.83 -16.88
C LYS A 139 -16.86 0.55 -16.55
N VAL A 140 -18.17 0.66 -16.32
CA VAL A 140 -19.07 -0.50 -16.16
C VAL A 140 -20.50 -0.20 -16.61
N LEU A 141 -21.21 -1.22 -17.08
CA LEU A 141 -22.66 -1.20 -17.25
C LEU A 141 -23.36 -1.77 -16.01
N LEU A 142 -24.32 -1.03 -15.46
CA LEU A 142 -25.20 -1.48 -14.38
C LEU A 142 -26.40 -2.25 -14.98
N ASP A 143 -26.38 -3.58 -14.94
CA ASP A 143 -27.30 -4.44 -15.69
C ASP A 143 -28.77 -4.29 -15.25
N ASP A 144 -29.03 -3.99 -13.97
CA ASP A 144 -30.41 -3.86 -13.47
C ASP A 144 -31.09 -2.55 -13.87
N THR A 145 -30.29 -1.51 -14.13
CA THR A 145 -30.79 -0.16 -14.41
C THR A 145 -30.51 0.28 -15.84
N GLY A 146 -29.60 -0.40 -16.55
CA GLY A 146 -29.15 -0.04 -17.90
C GLY A 146 -28.34 1.25 -17.93
N VAL A 147 -27.75 1.66 -16.81
CA VAL A 147 -26.94 2.89 -16.72
C VAL A 147 -25.48 2.56 -17.04
N ASP A 148 -24.92 3.24 -18.04
CA ASP A 148 -23.49 3.22 -18.36
C ASP A 148 -22.75 4.18 -17.42
N VAL A 149 -21.69 3.71 -16.77
CA VAL A 149 -20.88 4.48 -15.82
C VAL A 149 -19.44 4.54 -16.30
N GLU A 150 -18.88 5.74 -16.36
CA GLU A 150 -17.46 6.00 -16.66
C GLU A 150 -16.86 6.92 -15.58
N LEU A 151 -15.66 6.61 -15.11
CA LEU A 151 -14.98 7.29 -14.00
C LEU A 151 -13.56 7.69 -14.41
N THR A 152 -13.14 8.89 -14.02
CA THR A 152 -11.76 9.37 -14.14
C THR A 152 -11.42 10.31 -12.97
N VAL A 153 -10.14 10.58 -12.75
CA VAL A 153 -9.69 11.34 -11.57
C VAL A 153 -8.62 12.40 -11.88
N SER A 154 -8.48 13.35 -10.95
CA SER A 154 -7.27 14.13 -10.68
C SER A 154 -6.72 13.75 -9.30
N GLU A 155 -5.71 14.45 -8.78
CA GLU A 155 -5.05 14.09 -7.51
C GLU A 155 -6.00 14.08 -6.30
N ARG A 156 -6.94 15.04 -6.20
CA ARG A 156 -7.87 15.21 -5.05
C ARG A 156 -9.33 15.25 -5.47
N SER A 157 -9.61 15.00 -6.75
CA SER A 157 -10.94 15.19 -7.33
C SER A 157 -11.26 14.11 -8.36
N GLY A 158 -12.55 13.88 -8.61
CA GLY A 158 -13.05 12.85 -9.51
C GLY A 158 -14.15 13.37 -10.44
N ILE A 159 -14.32 12.72 -11.59
CA ILE A 159 -15.45 12.94 -12.49
C ILE A 159 -16.13 11.61 -12.78
N HIS A 160 -17.43 11.57 -12.53
CA HIS A 160 -18.32 10.53 -13.01
C HIS A 160 -19.03 11.01 -14.27
N LYS A 161 -19.22 10.12 -15.23
CA LYS A 161 -20.08 10.31 -16.39
C LYS A 161 -21.09 9.16 -16.42
N TYR A 162 -22.37 9.51 -16.36
CA TYR A 162 -23.46 8.55 -16.39
C TYR A 162 -24.30 8.76 -17.64
N GLN A 163 -24.54 7.68 -18.38
CA GLN A 163 -25.53 7.64 -19.45
C GLN A 163 -26.72 6.79 -19.01
N TYR A 164 -27.86 7.43 -18.80
CA TYR A 164 -29.11 6.76 -18.46
C TYR A 164 -29.79 6.17 -19.71
N PRO A 165 -30.59 5.10 -19.57
CA PRO A 165 -31.27 4.49 -20.71
C PRO A 165 -32.34 5.38 -21.32
N THR A 166 -32.99 6.23 -20.50
CA THR A 166 -34.03 7.17 -20.96
C THR A 166 -33.97 8.49 -20.19
N ALA A 167 -34.69 9.50 -20.68
CA ALA A 167 -34.85 10.81 -20.02
C ALA A 167 -35.72 10.74 -18.74
N GLN A 168 -36.31 9.58 -18.42
CA GLN A 168 -37.16 9.42 -17.24
C GLN A 168 -36.39 8.77 -16.09
N ASN A 169 -36.69 9.20 -14.87
CA ASN A 169 -36.15 8.62 -13.64
C ASN A 169 -34.62 8.60 -13.56
N GLN A 170 -33.94 9.65 -14.02
CA GLN A 170 -32.50 9.77 -13.86
C GLN A 170 -32.19 10.17 -12.42
N MET A 171 -31.81 9.18 -11.61
CA MET A 171 -31.61 9.34 -10.16
C MET A 171 -30.16 9.08 -9.78
N LEU A 172 -29.69 9.76 -8.73
CA LEU A 172 -28.42 9.50 -8.07
C LEU A 172 -28.65 9.35 -6.57
N ILE A 173 -28.17 8.24 -6.00
CA ILE A 173 -28.11 8.05 -4.54
C ILE A 173 -26.75 8.53 -4.03
N LEU A 174 -26.77 9.33 -2.97
CA LEU A 174 -25.62 9.60 -2.10
C LEU A 174 -25.83 8.87 -0.78
N ASP A 175 -24.88 8.00 -0.42
CA ASP A 175 -24.94 7.20 0.80
C ASP A 175 -23.70 7.42 1.68
N LEU A 176 -23.87 8.17 2.77
CA LEU A 176 -22.81 8.39 3.76
C LEU A 176 -22.74 7.28 4.82
N LEU A 177 -23.71 6.34 4.83
CA LEU A 177 -23.73 5.18 5.74
C LEU A 177 -23.04 3.95 5.14
N HIS A 178 -22.43 4.07 3.96
CA HIS A 178 -21.72 2.97 3.35
C HIS A 178 -20.54 2.52 4.24
N ARG A 179 -20.40 1.20 4.42
CA ARG A 179 -19.38 0.50 5.22
C ARG A 179 -19.24 0.99 6.66
N ASP A 180 -18.29 1.87 6.95
CA ASP A 180 -17.89 2.20 8.32
C ASP A 180 -18.96 2.89 9.16
N GLU A 181 -18.74 2.88 10.47
CA GLU A 181 -19.59 3.57 11.43
C GLU A 181 -19.58 5.09 11.17
N LEU A 182 -20.72 5.64 10.72
CA LEU A 182 -20.88 7.08 10.54
C LEU A 182 -21.02 7.80 11.89
N LEU A 183 -20.00 8.57 12.27
CA LEU A 183 -20.01 9.43 13.46
C LEU A 183 -20.78 10.74 13.21
N SER A 184 -20.60 11.34 12.03
CA SER A 184 -21.27 12.58 11.64
C SER A 184 -21.37 12.70 10.13
N GLY A 185 -22.55 13.05 9.62
CA GLY A 185 -22.78 13.30 8.20
C GLY A 185 -23.44 14.65 7.98
N SER A 186 -23.14 15.28 6.84
CA SER A 186 -23.83 16.48 6.35
C SER A 186 -24.03 16.39 4.85
N ILE A 187 -25.20 16.86 4.39
CA ILE A 187 -25.56 17.02 2.99
C ILE A 187 -26.23 18.38 2.86
N LYS A 188 -25.53 19.36 2.27
CA LYS A 188 -26.01 20.73 2.08
C LYS A 188 -26.19 20.99 0.61
N ARG A 189 -27.38 21.44 0.22
CA ARG A 189 -27.64 21.96 -1.12
C ARG A 189 -27.23 23.43 -1.18
N ILE A 190 -26.26 23.74 -2.04
CA ILE A 190 -25.74 25.09 -2.24
C ILE A 190 -26.50 25.80 -3.35
N SER A 191 -26.78 25.08 -4.44
CA SER A 191 -27.58 25.56 -5.57
C SER A 191 -28.36 24.41 -6.21
N ASP A 192 -28.95 24.64 -7.38
CA ASP A 192 -29.60 23.58 -8.15
C ASP A 192 -28.60 22.60 -8.78
N THR A 193 -27.30 22.88 -8.74
CA THR A 193 -26.26 22.02 -9.33
C THR A 193 -25.14 21.67 -8.36
N GLU A 194 -25.19 22.14 -7.11
CA GLU A 194 -24.05 22.07 -6.21
C GLU A 194 -24.45 21.58 -4.81
N LEU A 195 -23.65 20.67 -4.28
CA LEU A 195 -23.74 20.16 -2.91
C LEU A 195 -22.40 20.29 -2.19
N SER A 196 -22.46 20.45 -0.87
CA SER A 196 -21.30 20.31 0.00
C SER A 196 -21.66 19.53 1.25
N GLY A 197 -20.65 19.00 1.93
CA GLY A 197 -20.87 18.35 3.22
C GLY A 197 -19.66 17.59 3.72
N HIS A 198 -19.91 16.67 4.66
CA HIS A 198 -18.87 15.85 5.27
C HIS A 198 -19.36 14.46 5.61
N ARG A 199 -18.42 13.52 5.68
CA ARG A 199 -18.55 12.21 6.30
C ARG A 199 -17.41 12.08 7.31
N HIS A 200 -17.77 11.98 8.58
CA HIS A 200 -16.85 11.60 9.64
C HIS A 200 -17.20 10.18 10.08
N SER A 201 -16.22 9.31 10.08
CA SER A 201 -16.40 7.88 10.26
C SER A 201 -15.43 7.29 11.28
N LYS A 202 -15.72 6.06 11.67
CA LYS A 202 -14.90 5.24 12.54
C LYS A 202 -14.85 3.80 12.03
N ALA A 203 -13.64 3.34 11.75
CA ALA A 203 -13.30 1.94 11.58
C ALA A 203 -11.89 1.70 12.17
N TRP A 204 -10.88 1.57 11.33
CA TRP A 204 -9.48 1.47 11.74
C TRP A 204 -8.95 2.85 12.18
N ALA A 205 -9.17 3.88 11.36
CA ALA A 205 -9.14 5.27 11.74
C ALA A 205 -10.34 5.57 12.65
N LYS A 206 -10.06 5.95 13.90
CA LYS A 206 -11.12 6.12 14.92
C LYS A 206 -11.86 7.45 14.82
N GLN A 207 -11.25 8.45 14.19
CA GLN A 207 -11.79 9.79 14.00
C GLN A 207 -11.45 10.32 12.60
N GLN A 208 -11.85 9.58 11.57
CA GLN A 208 -11.67 10.00 10.19
C GLN A 208 -12.55 11.22 9.88
N LYS A 209 -11.97 12.23 9.24
CA LYS A 209 -12.67 13.45 8.83
C LYS A 209 -12.49 13.66 7.34
N LEU A 210 -13.58 13.51 6.58
CA LEU A 210 -13.59 13.79 5.15
C LEU A 210 -14.70 14.79 4.81
N TYR A 211 -14.35 15.77 4.01
CA TYR A 211 -15.25 16.79 3.46
C TYR A 211 -15.34 16.62 1.95
N TYR A 212 -16.49 17.00 1.37
CA TYR A 212 -16.71 16.88 -0.06
C TYR A 212 -17.46 18.10 -0.62
N TYR A 213 -17.23 18.35 -1.90
CA TYR A 213 -17.99 19.30 -2.71
C TYR A 213 -18.32 18.63 -4.05
N ILE A 214 -19.59 18.66 -4.46
CA ILE A 214 -20.10 18.02 -5.68
C ILE A 214 -20.74 19.08 -6.58
N LYS A 215 -20.43 19.02 -7.87
CA LYS A 215 -21.04 19.82 -8.93
C LYS A 215 -21.60 18.93 -10.03
N PHE A 216 -22.88 19.10 -10.33
CA PHE A 216 -23.61 18.37 -11.37
C PHE A 216 -23.67 19.18 -12.67
N SER A 217 -23.66 18.50 -13.81
CA SER A 217 -23.86 19.15 -15.12
C SER A 217 -25.30 19.57 -15.38
N HIS A 218 -26.26 19.01 -14.65
CA HIS A 218 -27.68 19.28 -14.79
C HIS A 218 -28.30 19.70 -13.45
N PRO A 219 -29.32 20.56 -13.47
CA PRO A 219 -30.08 20.90 -12.27
C PRO A 219 -30.67 19.64 -11.61
N ILE A 220 -30.70 19.63 -10.28
CA ILE A 220 -31.30 18.57 -9.49
C ILE A 220 -32.59 19.08 -8.86
N SER A 221 -33.64 18.30 -9.00
CA SER A 221 -34.77 18.34 -8.07
C SER A 221 -34.47 17.39 -6.91
N VAL A 222 -34.71 17.86 -5.70
CA VAL A 222 -34.52 17.09 -4.47
C VAL A 222 -35.89 16.65 -3.99
N ASP A 223 -36.20 15.35 -4.02
CA ASP A 223 -37.13 14.79 -3.04
C ASP A 223 -37.07 13.25 -2.94
N LEU A 224 -37.51 12.82 -1.76
CA LEU A 224 -37.81 11.49 -1.25
C LEU A 224 -36.61 10.79 -0.64
N GLY A 225 -36.16 11.30 0.53
CA GLY A 225 -35.28 10.60 1.48
C GLY A 225 -34.90 11.46 2.69
N ALA A 226 -34.52 12.70 2.44
CA ALA A 226 -34.13 13.69 3.45
C ALA A 226 -35.27 14.08 4.42
N SER A 227 -36.53 13.77 4.06
CA SER A 227 -37.72 13.98 4.89
C SER A 227 -37.96 12.87 5.92
N LYS A 228 -37.32 11.69 5.79
CA LYS A 228 -37.35 10.62 6.80
C LYS A 228 -36.23 10.85 7.80
N SER A 229 -36.57 11.00 9.08
CA SER A 229 -35.61 11.29 10.16
C SER A 229 -34.38 10.36 10.19
N GLN A 230 -34.55 9.08 9.82
CA GLN A 230 -33.46 8.10 9.80
C GLN A 230 -32.39 8.34 8.71
N TYR A 231 -32.72 9.03 7.61
CA TYR A 231 -31.80 9.30 6.49
C TYR A 231 -31.34 10.76 6.41
N LYS A 232 -31.92 11.63 7.24
CA LYS A 232 -31.56 13.05 7.29
C LYS A 232 -30.05 13.21 7.51
N ASN A 233 -29.40 13.94 6.60
CA ASN A 233 -27.94 14.15 6.56
C ASN A 233 -27.08 12.88 6.46
N LYS A 234 -27.67 11.75 6.02
CA LYS A 234 -27.02 10.44 5.95
C LYS A 234 -27.15 9.79 4.58
N LYS A 235 -28.33 9.88 3.95
CA LYS A 235 -28.55 9.47 2.56
C LYS A 235 -29.44 10.47 1.85
N ALA A 236 -29.23 10.65 0.55
CA ALA A 236 -30.07 11.48 -0.30
C ALA A 236 -30.25 10.84 -1.68
N ALA A 237 -31.36 11.17 -2.33
CA ALA A 237 -31.62 10.85 -3.72
C ALA A 237 -31.82 12.17 -4.49
N PHE A 238 -31.22 12.27 -5.66
CA PHE A 238 -31.28 13.45 -6.52
C PHE A 238 -31.84 13.05 -7.87
N GLN A 239 -32.87 13.74 -8.33
CA GLN A 239 -33.41 13.56 -9.67
C GLN A 239 -32.89 14.67 -10.59
N PHE A 240 -32.29 14.29 -11.71
CA PHE A 240 -31.80 15.26 -12.70
C PHE A 240 -32.93 15.80 -13.59
N ASP A 241 -32.93 17.11 -13.81
CA ASP A 241 -33.70 17.76 -14.87
C ASP A 241 -32.90 17.73 -16.18
N ASN A 242 -33.14 16.69 -16.98
CA ASN A 242 -32.43 16.42 -18.23
C ASN A 242 -33.37 15.74 -19.25
N PRO A 243 -34.31 16.50 -19.84
CA PRO A 243 -35.34 15.98 -20.73
C PRO A 243 -34.80 15.42 -22.05
N LYS A 244 -33.54 15.73 -22.39
CA LYS A 244 -32.86 15.28 -23.62
C LYS A 244 -32.04 14.00 -23.43
N ASN A 245 -31.95 13.49 -22.20
CA ASN A 245 -31.11 12.34 -21.85
C ASN A 245 -29.62 12.54 -22.22
N GLU A 246 -29.13 13.77 -22.09
CA GLU A 246 -27.71 14.08 -22.26
C GLU A 246 -26.89 13.40 -21.14
N PRO A 247 -25.61 13.02 -21.38
CA PRO A 247 -24.77 12.44 -20.34
C PRO A 247 -24.72 13.34 -19.09
N VAL A 248 -24.93 12.75 -17.92
CA VAL A 248 -24.83 13.46 -16.64
C VAL A 248 -23.39 13.37 -16.15
N TYR A 249 -22.77 14.52 -15.88
CA TYR A 249 -21.46 14.59 -15.26
C TYR A 249 -21.56 14.99 -13.80
N VAL A 250 -20.82 14.29 -12.95
CA VAL A 250 -20.68 14.60 -11.52
C VAL A 250 -19.22 14.85 -11.22
N LYS A 251 -18.86 16.12 -10.97
CA LYS A 251 -17.52 16.52 -10.53
C LYS A 251 -17.50 16.56 -9.01
N ILE A 252 -16.49 15.99 -8.37
CA ILE A 252 -16.37 15.95 -6.92
C ILE A 252 -14.95 16.23 -6.49
N GLY A 253 -14.76 17.10 -5.48
CA GLY A 253 -13.51 17.23 -4.75
C GLY A 253 -13.68 16.72 -3.33
N ILE A 254 -12.60 16.20 -2.76
CA ILE A 254 -12.52 15.78 -1.34
C ILE A 254 -11.43 16.55 -0.62
N SER A 255 -11.54 16.65 0.71
CA SER A 255 -10.57 17.31 1.57
C SER A 255 -10.55 16.69 2.98
N PRO A 256 -9.38 16.59 3.63
CA PRO A 256 -9.27 16.23 5.05
C PRO A 256 -9.49 17.42 6.00
N VAL A 257 -9.67 18.64 5.47
CA VAL A 257 -9.69 19.89 6.23
C VAL A 257 -11.09 20.44 6.37
N ASP A 258 -11.74 20.81 5.26
CA ASP A 258 -13.07 21.42 5.22
C ASP A 258 -13.73 21.40 3.83
N GLU A 259 -15.02 21.76 3.76
CA GLU A 259 -15.83 21.83 2.53
C GLU A 259 -15.26 22.82 1.50
N GLU A 260 -14.63 23.90 1.96
CA GLU A 260 -14.04 24.92 1.09
C GLU A 260 -12.74 24.43 0.43
N GLY A 261 -11.92 23.67 1.17
CA GLY A 261 -10.78 22.93 0.64
C GLY A 261 -11.21 21.95 -0.45
N ALA A 262 -12.26 21.16 -0.19
CA ALA A 262 -12.83 20.23 -1.17
C ALA A 262 -13.29 20.95 -2.46
N ARG A 263 -13.94 22.11 -2.33
CA ARG A 263 -14.34 22.95 -3.47
C ARG A 263 -13.14 23.45 -4.26
N LYS A 264 -12.12 24.02 -3.60
CA LYS A 264 -10.91 24.54 -4.24
C LYS A 264 -10.10 23.45 -4.94
N ASN A 265 -10.01 22.26 -4.35
CA ASN A 265 -9.36 21.09 -4.97
C ASN A 265 -10.02 20.78 -6.33
N MET A 266 -11.35 20.67 -6.36
CA MET A 266 -12.11 20.39 -7.59
C MET A 266 -11.96 21.51 -8.63
N GLU A 267 -12.12 22.77 -8.23
CA GLU A 267 -12.04 23.91 -9.15
C GLU A 267 -10.64 24.08 -9.76
N THR A 268 -9.59 23.84 -8.97
CA THR A 268 -8.20 23.98 -9.41
C THR A 268 -7.79 22.86 -10.37
N GLU A 269 -8.09 21.62 -9.99
CA GLU A 269 -7.62 20.44 -10.74
C GLU A 269 -8.51 20.16 -11.95
N ILE A 270 -9.83 20.16 -11.75
CA ILE A 270 -10.81 19.88 -12.82
C ILE A 270 -11.22 21.18 -13.52
N GLY A 271 -11.81 22.13 -12.77
CA GLY A 271 -12.35 23.37 -13.34
C GLY A 271 -13.31 23.11 -14.52
N ASP A 272 -13.09 23.80 -15.64
CA ASP A 272 -13.91 23.66 -16.86
C ASP A 272 -13.47 22.52 -17.80
N LYS A 273 -12.44 21.75 -17.44
CA LYS A 273 -11.98 20.62 -18.27
C LYS A 273 -13.09 19.57 -18.41
N THR A 274 -13.12 18.96 -19.59
CA THR A 274 -14.03 17.87 -19.93
C THR A 274 -13.57 16.54 -19.33
N PHE A 275 -14.46 15.55 -19.29
CA PHE A 275 -14.13 14.19 -18.85
C PHE A 275 -12.94 13.61 -19.63
N ASP A 276 -12.95 13.72 -20.96
CA ASP A 276 -11.90 13.15 -21.81
C ASP A 276 -10.55 13.84 -21.60
N GLN A 277 -10.55 15.16 -21.35
CA GLN A 277 -9.31 15.89 -21.02
C GLN A 277 -8.72 15.45 -19.67
N ILE A 278 -9.55 15.24 -18.64
CA ILE A 278 -9.06 14.74 -17.34
C ILE A 278 -8.56 13.30 -17.47
N LYS A 279 -9.26 12.45 -18.22
CA LYS A 279 -8.81 11.10 -18.54
C LYS A 279 -7.45 11.10 -19.24
N GLU A 280 -7.27 11.94 -20.25
CA GLU A 280 -6.01 12.06 -20.98
C GLU A 280 -4.87 12.54 -20.06
N ILE A 281 -5.13 13.50 -19.16
CA ILE A 281 -4.15 13.96 -18.17
C ILE A 281 -3.75 12.82 -17.22
N ALA A 282 -4.72 12.08 -16.69
CA ALA A 282 -4.45 10.96 -15.79
C ALA A 282 -3.62 9.86 -16.50
N GLN A 283 -4.03 9.48 -17.71
CA GLN A 283 -3.34 8.46 -18.52
C GLN A 283 -1.93 8.90 -18.95
N SER A 284 -1.74 10.15 -19.32
CA SER A 284 -0.42 10.70 -19.66
C SER A 284 0.50 10.77 -18.44
N THR A 285 -0.06 11.07 -17.27
CA THR A 285 0.70 11.06 -16.02
C THR A 285 1.16 9.64 -15.67
N TRP A 286 0.28 8.65 -15.83
CA TRP A 286 0.64 7.24 -15.65
C TRP A 286 1.70 6.78 -16.64
N GLU A 287 1.57 7.11 -17.93
CA GLU A 287 2.58 6.77 -18.94
C GLU A 287 3.96 7.30 -18.52
N LYS A 288 4.04 8.57 -18.10
CA LYS A 288 5.29 9.18 -17.63
C LYS A 288 5.85 8.50 -16.38
N GLN A 289 5.00 8.03 -15.47
CA GLN A 289 5.46 7.28 -14.29
C GLN A 289 6.01 5.91 -14.66
N LEU A 290 5.31 5.15 -15.51
CA LEU A 290 5.74 3.83 -15.94
C LEU A 290 7.01 3.89 -16.81
N GLU A 291 7.23 4.99 -17.54
CA GLU A 291 8.46 5.25 -18.31
C GLU A 291 9.73 5.35 -17.46
N LYS A 292 9.61 5.48 -16.13
CA LYS A 292 10.77 5.42 -15.23
C LYS A 292 11.51 4.08 -15.32
N ILE A 293 10.82 3.01 -15.71
CA ILE A 293 11.44 1.71 -15.98
C ILE A 293 10.89 1.13 -17.30
N VAL A 294 11.73 1.11 -18.33
CA VAL A 294 11.41 0.47 -19.61
C VAL A 294 11.99 -0.94 -19.62
N VAL A 295 11.14 -1.94 -19.85
CA VAL A 295 11.54 -3.35 -19.96
C VAL A 295 11.23 -3.92 -21.34
N GLU A 296 12.07 -4.85 -21.79
CA GLU A 296 11.89 -5.59 -23.05
C GLU A 296 11.60 -7.06 -22.75
N SER A 297 10.57 -7.60 -23.41
CA SER A 297 10.22 -9.02 -23.36
C SER A 297 9.28 -9.34 -24.50
N ASP A 298 9.50 -10.50 -25.14
CA ASP A 298 8.58 -11.07 -26.11
C ASP A 298 7.33 -11.67 -25.44
N ASN A 299 7.38 -11.92 -24.14
CA ASN A 299 6.25 -12.40 -23.35
C ASN A 299 5.42 -11.22 -22.84
N LYS A 300 4.20 -11.08 -23.37
CA LYS A 300 3.26 -10.02 -22.99
C LYS A 300 2.79 -10.13 -21.53
N ASP A 301 2.61 -11.33 -21.00
CA ASP A 301 2.19 -11.50 -19.59
C ASP A 301 3.27 -11.04 -18.63
N TYR A 302 4.55 -11.20 -18.98
CA TYR A 302 5.64 -10.64 -18.17
C TYR A 302 5.61 -9.11 -18.16
N LYS A 303 5.34 -8.48 -19.31
CA LYS A 303 5.17 -7.02 -19.38
C LYS A 303 3.94 -6.56 -18.59
N THR A 304 2.82 -7.28 -18.69
CA THR A 304 1.61 -6.96 -17.92
C THR A 304 1.82 -7.11 -16.43
N ASN A 305 2.38 -8.22 -15.95
CA ASN A 305 2.68 -8.39 -14.53
C ASN A 305 3.63 -7.30 -14.03
N PHE A 306 4.70 -7.00 -14.79
CA PHE A 306 5.68 -5.98 -14.40
C PHE A 306 5.05 -4.58 -14.29
N TYR A 307 4.35 -4.13 -15.34
CA TYR A 307 3.75 -2.80 -15.34
C TYR A 307 2.56 -2.67 -14.41
N THR A 308 1.81 -3.73 -14.16
CA THR A 308 0.77 -3.73 -13.12
C THR A 308 1.37 -3.67 -11.72
N ALA A 309 2.42 -4.43 -11.42
CA ALA A 309 3.11 -4.34 -10.13
C ALA A 309 3.68 -2.93 -9.92
N LEU A 310 4.34 -2.35 -10.93
CA LEU A 310 4.84 -0.97 -10.86
C LEU A 310 3.72 0.07 -10.69
N TYR A 311 2.55 -0.18 -11.28
CA TYR A 311 1.35 0.63 -11.03
C TYR A 311 0.90 0.51 -9.56
N HIS A 312 0.85 -0.70 -8.99
CA HIS A 312 0.49 -0.92 -7.58
C HIS A 312 1.47 -0.25 -6.62
N THR A 313 2.78 -0.23 -6.91
CA THR A 313 3.76 0.49 -6.07
C THR A 313 3.60 2.01 -6.13
N MET A 314 2.67 2.56 -6.92
CA MET A 314 2.50 4.00 -7.09
C MET A 314 1.10 4.47 -6.74
N ILE A 315 0.27 3.62 -6.13
CA ILE A 315 -1.05 4.04 -5.63
C ILE A 315 -1.01 4.52 -4.17
N ALA A 316 -0.03 4.06 -3.39
CA ALA A 316 0.21 4.45 -1.99
C ALA A 316 1.71 4.75 -1.78
N PRO A 317 2.11 5.64 -0.85
CA PRO A 317 1.28 6.43 0.09
C PRO A 317 0.35 7.45 -0.60
N ASN A 318 -0.73 7.85 0.07
CA ASN A 318 -1.70 8.78 -0.50
C ASN A 318 -1.43 10.23 -0.09
N LEU A 319 -1.47 11.14 -1.06
CA LEU A 319 -1.48 12.57 -0.84
C LEU A 319 -2.61 12.95 0.13
N TYR A 320 -2.29 13.74 1.15
CA TYR A 320 -3.21 14.05 2.25
C TYR A 320 -3.17 15.54 2.65
N GLN A 321 -3.11 16.42 1.66
CA GLN A 321 -3.20 17.86 1.80
C GLN A 321 -4.07 18.46 0.71
N ASP A 322 -4.71 19.60 0.97
CA ASP A 322 -5.43 20.38 -0.04
C ASP A 322 -4.45 21.15 -0.95
N VAL A 323 -4.95 21.64 -2.10
CA VAL A 323 -4.16 22.46 -3.05
C VAL A 323 -3.62 23.76 -2.45
N ASP A 324 -4.23 24.23 -1.35
CA ASP A 324 -3.76 25.40 -0.61
C ASP A 324 -2.70 25.08 0.45
N GLY A 325 -2.30 23.81 0.59
CA GLY A 325 -1.27 23.33 1.50
C GLY A 325 -1.79 22.98 2.90
N ARG A 326 -3.09 23.15 3.18
CA ARG A 326 -3.67 22.77 4.47
C ARG A 326 -3.88 21.26 4.55
N TYR A 327 -3.62 20.67 5.70
CA TYR A 327 -3.83 19.25 5.97
C TYR A 327 -4.28 18.99 7.41
N ARG A 328 -4.75 17.77 7.66
CA ARG A 328 -5.12 17.30 9.01
C ARG A 328 -3.96 16.50 9.60
N GLY A 329 -3.34 17.04 10.64
CA GLY A 329 -2.20 16.41 11.33
C GLY A 329 -2.58 15.24 12.23
N MET A 330 -1.59 14.57 12.79
CA MET A 330 -1.77 13.43 13.72
C MET A 330 -2.40 13.83 15.06
N ASP A 331 -2.39 15.12 15.41
CA ASP A 331 -3.11 15.69 16.55
C ASP A 331 -4.56 16.10 16.21
N LEU A 332 -5.04 15.73 15.01
CA LEU A 332 -6.34 16.08 14.44
C LEU A 332 -6.58 17.59 14.28
N LYS A 333 -5.55 18.44 14.39
CA LYS A 333 -5.64 19.87 14.07
C LYS A 333 -5.30 20.12 12.60
N VAL A 334 -5.66 21.32 12.14
CA VAL A 334 -5.31 21.79 10.80
C VAL A 334 -3.92 22.39 10.87
N HIS A 335 -3.04 21.93 9.98
CA HIS A 335 -1.70 22.46 9.75
C HIS A 335 -1.58 22.90 8.30
N GLU A 336 -0.49 23.56 7.93
CA GLU A 336 -0.26 24.06 6.58
C GLU A 336 1.21 23.95 6.19
N THR A 337 1.49 23.47 4.97
CA THR A 337 2.81 23.52 4.35
C THR A 337 2.68 23.59 2.83
N LYS A 338 3.63 24.26 2.18
CA LYS A 338 3.83 24.23 0.72
C LYS A 338 5.27 23.88 0.34
N LYS A 339 6.06 23.42 1.31
CA LYS A 339 7.48 23.10 1.13
C LYS A 339 7.70 21.69 0.60
N PHE A 340 6.77 20.80 0.90
CA PHE A 340 6.74 19.38 0.55
C PHE A 340 5.27 18.96 0.52
N ASP A 341 4.96 17.87 -0.16
CA ASP A 341 3.62 17.29 -0.12
C ASP A 341 3.44 16.38 1.12
N TYR A 342 2.34 16.53 1.84
CA TYR A 342 2.03 15.74 3.02
C TYR A 342 1.21 14.48 2.65
N TYR A 343 1.58 13.32 3.18
CA TYR A 343 0.98 12.02 2.85
C TYR A 343 0.41 11.26 4.07
N THR A 344 -0.39 10.21 3.80
CA THR A 344 -0.91 9.21 4.76
C THR A 344 -0.90 7.82 4.10
N VAL A 345 -1.36 6.78 4.80
CA VAL A 345 -1.28 5.36 4.37
C VAL A 345 0.18 4.91 4.22
N PHE A 346 0.91 4.99 5.33
CA PHE A 346 2.26 4.45 5.41
C PHE A 346 2.20 3.05 6.03
N SER A 347 2.14 2.00 5.21
CA SER A 347 2.18 0.59 5.65
C SER A 347 3.61 0.14 5.90
N LEU A 348 4.25 0.70 6.94
CA LEU A 348 5.71 0.65 7.06
C LEU A 348 6.24 -0.68 7.55
N TRP A 349 5.42 -1.61 8.02
CA TRP A 349 5.87 -2.97 8.30
C TRP A 349 6.14 -3.77 7.01
N ASP A 350 5.52 -3.39 5.91
CA ASP A 350 5.66 -4.04 4.60
C ASP A 350 6.62 -3.24 3.72
N THR A 351 6.28 -1.97 3.51
CA THR A 351 6.86 -1.13 2.46
C THR A 351 8.33 -0.77 2.68
N TYR A 352 8.88 -0.85 3.89
CA TYR A 352 10.32 -0.61 4.11
C TYR A 352 11.21 -1.68 3.45
N ARG A 353 10.65 -2.86 3.15
CA ARG A 353 11.38 -4.03 2.65
C ARG A 353 11.77 -3.90 1.19
N ALA A 354 10.87 -3.35 0.37
CA ALA A 354 11.05 -3.27 -1.09
C ALA A 354 10.51 -1.97 -1.71
N ALA A 355 9.30 -1.54 -1.36
CA ALA A 355 8.66 -0.36 -1.95
C ALA A 355 9.44 0.95 -1.67
N HIS A 356 9.74 1.27 -0.41
CA HIS A 356 10.56 2.43 -0.07
C HIS A 356 11.99 2.36 -0.66
N PRO A 357 12.69 1.21 -0.62
CA PRO A 357 13.93 1.03 -1.37
C PRO A 357 13.79 1.33 -2.88
N LEU A 358 12.70 0.89 -3.53
CA LEU A 358 12.39 1.23 -4.92
C LEU A 358 12.20 2.75 -5.09
N TYR A 359 11.49 3.40 -4.17
CA TYR A 359 11.26 4.85 -4.22
C TYR A 359 12.55 5.66 -4.13
N THR A 360 13.60 5.18 -3.45
CA THR A 360 14.92 5.84 -3.49
C THR A 360 15.59 5.80 -4.87
N ILE A 361 15.11 4.95 -5.79
CA ILE A 361 15.60 4.85 -7.16
C ILE A 361 14.73 5.69 -8.09
N ILE A 362 13.41 5.54 -8.02
CA ILE A 362 12.48 6.09 -9.01
C ILE A 362 11.63 7.27 -8.51
N GLU A 363 11.60 7.55 -7.20
CA GLU A 363 10.76 8.58 -6.55
C GLU A 363 11.55 9.40 -5.52
N GLN A 364 12.76 9.86 -5.85
CA GLN A 364 13.63 10.55 -4.88
C GLN A 364 13.04 11.84 -4.31
N GLU A 365 12.33 12.62 -5.12
CA GLU A 365 11.64 13.83 -4.64
C GLU A 365 10.56 13.47 -3.61
N ARG A 366 9.67 12.52 -3.94
CA ARG A 366 8.65 12.05 -2.99
C ARG A 366 9.25 11.38 -1.76
N THR A 367 10.40 10.73 -1.89
CA THR A 367 11.13 10.17 -0.74
C THR A 367 11.47 11.27 0.28
N ASN A 368 11.86 12.47 -0.17
CA ASN A 368 12.03 13.61 0.75
C ASN A 368 10.70 14.05 1.37
N ASP A 369 9.62 14.09 0.60
CA ASP A 369 8.30 14.44 1.09
C ASP A 369 7.78 13.46 2.15
N PHE A 370 8.00 12.16 1.94
CA PHE A 370 7.66 11.11 2.90
C PHE A 370 8.42 11.30 4.21
N VAL A 371 9.73 11.56 4.17
CA VAL A 371 10.51 11.82 5.38
C VAL A 371 10.10 13.12 6.07
N ASN A 372 9.86 14.19 5.33
CA ASN A 372 9.30 15.43 5.91
C ASN A 372 7.93 15.19 6.55
N THR A 373 7.10 14.33 5.94
CA THR A 373 5.82 13.90 6.51
C THR A 373 6.02 13.14 7.82
N PHE A 374 7.00 12.22 7.92
CA PHE A 374 7.31 11.53 9.18
C PHE A 374 7.72 12.49 10.29
N ILE A 375 8.52 13.49 9.95
CA ILE A 375 8.95 14.55 10.89
C ILE A 375 7.74 15.37 11.35
N SER A 376 6.86 15.78 10.44
CA SER A 376 5.60 16.48 10.78
C SER A 376 4.73 15.64 11.72
N LYS A 377 4.49 14.37 11.38
CA LYS A 377 3.71 13.44 12.23
C LYS A 377 4.31 13.29 13.63
N TYR A 378 5.63 13.23 13.74
CA TYR A 378 6.32 13.22 15.04
C TYR A 378 6.13 14.54 15.81
N ASN A 379 6.27 15.70 15.16
CA ASN A 379 6.10 17.00 15.81
C ASN A 379 4.67 17.23 16.29
N GLU A 380 3.68 16.77 15.53
CA GLU A 380 2.26 17.01 15.78
C GLU A 380 1.68 15.96 16.73
N GLY A 381 1.89 14.67 16.43
CA GLY A 381 1.31 13.54 17.15
C GLY A 381 2.24 12.89 18.18
N GLY A 382 3.50 13.31 18.27
CA GLY A 382 4.49 12.76 19.20
C GLY A 382 5.02 11.37 18.83
N ILE A 383 4.75 10.88 17.62
CA ILE A 383 5.16 9.55 17.15
C ILE A 383 5.36 9.56 15.63
N MET A 384 6.39 8.86 15.15
CA MET A 384 6.49 8.54 13.72
C MET A 384 5.48 7.46 13.34
N PRO A 385 5.00 7.44 12.09
CA PRO A 385 4.09 6.39 11.67
C PRO A 385 4.78 5.03 11.69
N ILE A 386 4.00 4.01 12.03
CA ILE A 386 4.24 2.63 11.59
C ILE A 386 3.11 2.28 10.62
N TRP A 387 1.88 2.62 11.03
CA TRP A 387 0.70 2.59 10.21
C TRP A 387 -0.25 3.72 10.65
N ASP A 388 -0.35 4.75 9.82
CA ASP A 388 -1.29 5.85 10.03
C ASP A 388 -2.32 5.91 8.90
N LEU A 389 -3.50 6.41 9.28
CA LEU A 389 -4.64 6.53 8.39
C LEU A 389 -5.43 7.79 8.68
N SER A 390 -5.55 8.68 7.70
CA SER A 390 -6.39 9.88 7.82
C SER A 390 -6.09 10.69 9.09
N GLY A 391 -4.80 10.84 9.44
CA GLY A 391 -4.36 11.54 10.66
C GLY A 391 -4.60 10.79 11.97
N ASN A 392 -4.94 9.49 11.92
CA ASN A 392 -5.08 8.62 13.09
C ASN A 392 -3.92 7.62 13.13
N TYR A 393 -3.39 7.35 14.33
CA TYR A 393 -2.45 6.26 14.53
C TYR A 393 -3.21 4.96 14.78
N THR A 394 -2.94 3.92 13.98
CA THR A 394 -3.69 2.66 14.10
C THR A 394 -3.03 1.66 15.04
N GLY A 395 -1.70 1.78 15.23
CA GLY A 395 -0.91 0.89 16.09
C GLY A 395 -0.55 -0.45 15.46
N CYS A 396 -0.91 -0.64 14.19
CA CYS A 396 -0.42 -1.72 13.34
C CYS A 396 0.96 -1.35 12.76
N MET A 397 1.84 -2.28 12.39
CA MET A 397 1.97 -3.64 12.96
C MET A 397 2.93 -3.55 14.17
N ILE A 398 4.06 -4.23 14.11
CA ILE A 398 5.16 -4.18 15.08
C ILE A 398 6.29 -3.27 14.57
N GLY A 399 7.43 -3.25 15.26
CA GLY A 399 8.60 -2.49 14.80
C GLY A 399 8.53 -0.99 15.07
N TYR A 400 9.43 -0.24 14.43
CA TYR A 400 9.35 1.21 14.28
C TYR A 400 9.95 1.62 12.92
N HIS A 401 9.39 1.05 11.86
CA HIS A 401 10.00 0.96 10.53
C HIS A 401 10.06 2.24 9.70
N ALA A 402 9.55 3.38 10.19
CA ALA A 402 9.93 4.69 9.64
C ALA A 402 11.45 4.91 9.70
N VAL A 403 12.12 4.32 10.69
CA VAL A 403 13.56 4.46 10.94
C VAL A 403 14.42 3.91 9.77
N PRO A 404 14.24 2.65 9.31
CA PRO A 404 14.88 2.14 8.09
C PRO A 404 14.68 3.02 6.86
N VAL A 405 13.48 3.56 6.64
CA VAL A 405 13.18 4.40 5.47
C VAL A 405 14.00 5.70 5.51
N ILE A 406 14.07 6.35 6.67
CA ILE A 406 14.87 7.57 6.86
C ILE A 406 16.36 7.28 6.68
N ALA A 407 16.85 6.20 7.28
CA ALA A 407 18.26 5.81 7.20
C ALA A 407 18.67 5.48 5.75
N ASP A 408 17.85 4.73 5.02
CA ASP A 408 18.11 4.36 3.63
C ASP A 408 18.19 5.61 2.72
N ALA A 409 17.23 6.53 2.84
CA ALA A 409 17.25 7.81 2.14
C ALA A 409 18.53 8.62 2.48
N TYR A 410 18.84 8.76 3.77
CA TYR A 410 19.99 9.55 4.23
C TYR A 410 21.33 9.00 3.73
N LEU A 411 21.52 7.68 3.82
CA LEU A 411 22.75 7.00 3.41
C LEU A 411 22.93 7.00 1.90
N LYS A 412 21.83 7.05 1.12
CA LYS A 412 21.85 7.22 -0.34
C LYS A 412 21.99 8.67 -0.81
N GLY A 413 22.06 9.63 0.12
CA GLY A 413 22.25 11.05 -0.19
C GLY A 413 20.95 11.81 -0.48
N ILE A 414 19.79 11.20 -0.25
CA ILE A 414 18.47 11.84 -0.34
C ILE A 414 18.22 12.53 1.01
N ARG A 415 18.56 13.82 1.12
CA ARG A 415 18.63 14.55 2.40
C ARG A 415 17.89 15.89 2.37
N GLY A 416 16.83 16.02 1.56
CA GLY A 416 15.99 17.22 1.41
C GLY A 416 15.02 17.45 2.57
N TYR A 417 15.47 17.22 3.81
CA TYR A 417 14.70 17.30 5.05
C TYR A 417 15.63 17.64 6.22
N ASP A 418 15.06 17.98 7.38
CA ASP A 418 15.85 18.22 8.59
C ASP A 418 16.40 16.90 9.16
N ALA A 419 17.64 16.58 8.81
CA ALA A 419 18.29 15.33 9.20
C ALA A 419 18.54 15.21 10.71
N GLU A 420 18.80 16.32 11.40
CA GLU A 420 18.96 16.32 12.87
C GLU A 420 17.63 16.02 13.55
N LYS A 421 16.55 16.64 13.06
CA LYS A 421 15.20 16.36 13.58
C LYS A 421 14.73 14.95 13.26
N ALA A 422 15.04 14.44 12.06
CA ALA A 422 14.75 13.07 11.69
C ALA A 422 15.47 12.08 12.62
N PHE A 423 16.76 12.31 12.88
CA PHE A 423 17.55 11.47 13.79
C PHE A 423 17.04 11.53 15.24
N GLU A 424 16.64 12.71 15.72
CA GLU A 424 15.95 12.87 17.02
C GLU A 424 14.70 11.98 17.09
N ALA A 425 13.84 12.04 16.07
CA ALA A 425 12.60 11.25 16.00
C ALA A 425 12.86 9.74 15.92
N MET A 426 13.91 9.31 15.20
CA MET A 426 14.35 7.91 15.15
C MET A 426 14.73 7.41 16.55
N LYS A 427 15.55 8.18 17.28
CA LYS A 427 15.95 7.84 18.65
C LYS A 427 14.77 7.82 19.61
N PHE A 428 13.85 8.77 19.48
CA PHE A 428 12.63 8.77 20.28
C PHE A 428 11.85 7.47 20.07
N SER A 429 11.60 7.08 18.82
CA SER A 429 10.86 5.85 18.49
C SER A 429 11.50 4.59 19.13
N ALA A 430 12.83 4.47 19.04
CA ALA A 430 13.59 3.35 19.58
C ALA A 430 13.80 3.38 21.11
N THR A 431 13.36 4.44 21.81
CA THR A 431 13.54 4.60 23.27
C THR A 431 12.24 4.68 24.06
N ARG A 432 11.08 4.52 23.40
CA ARG A 432 9.77 4.45 24.05
C ARG A 432 9.61 3.22 24.96
N ASN A 433 8.54 3.22 25.76
CA ASN A 433 8.10 2.09 26.58
C ASN A 433 6.77 1.55 26.03
N TRP A 434 6.78 1.13 24.77
CA TRP A 434 5.61 0.65 24.03
C TRP A 434 5.98 -0.64 23.28
N GLN A 435 5.02 -1.56 23.13
CA GLN A 435 5.22 -2.89 22.50
C GLN A 435 6.48 -3.65 22.99
N GLY A 436 6.66 -3.79 24.30
CA GLY A 436 7.81 -4.55 24.85
C GLY A 436 9.19 -3.85 24.76
N LEU A 437 9.29 -2.63 24.20
CA LEU A 437 10.57 -1.90 24.10
C LEU A 437 11.26 -1.66 25.45
N LYS A 438 10.50 -1.54 26.53
CA LYS A 438 11.07 -1.43 27.89
C LYS A 438 11.92 -2.66 28.19
N SER A 439 11.33 -3.85 28.07
CA SER A 439 11.99 -5.13 28.31
C SER A 439 13.12 -5.39 27.31
N TYR A 440 12.94 -5.03 26.03
CA TYR A 440 13.99 -5.12 25.01
C TYR A 440 15.25 -4.32 25.39
N LYS A 441 15.08 -3.07 25.85
CA LYS A 441 16.21 -2.24 26.30
C LYS A 441 16.87 -2.78 27.57
N GLU A 442 16.09 -3.29 28.52
CA GLU A 442 16.59 -3.77 29.82
C GLU A 442 17.25 -5.16 29.73
N PHE A 443 16.68 -6.09 28.95
CA PHE A 443 17.09 -7.50 28.92
C PHE A 443 17.81 -7.91 27.62
N GLY A 444 17.75 -7.07 26.59
CA GLY A 444 18.30 -7.38 25.28
C GLY A 444 17.42 -8.29 24.42
N PHE A 445 16.17 -8.50 24.81
CA PHE A 445 15.13 -9.18 24.03
C PHE A 445 13.77 -8.90 24.68
N VAL A 446 12.69 -9.18 23.97
CA VAL A 446 11.33 -9.13 24.51
C VAL A 446 10.99 -10.50 25.12
N PRO A 447 10.74 -10.63 26.43
CA PRO A 447 10.31 -11.88 27.03
C PRO A 447 8.84 -12.21 26.71
N VAL A 448 8.52 -13.50 26.59
CA VAL A 448 7.16 -13.98 26.27
C VAL A 448 6.11 -13.55 27.31
N GLU A 449 6.52 -13.46 28.58
CA GLU A 449 5.67 -13.09 29.71
C GLU A 449 5.37 -11.58 29.79
N GLU A 450 6.13 -10.76 29.06
CA GLU A 450 5.99 -9.29 29.11
C GLU A 450 5.19 -8.75 27.91
N GLU A 451 5.31 -9.38 26.73
CA GLU A 451 4.71 -8.88 25.50
C GLU A 451 4.54 -9.99 24.45
N SER A 452 3.44 -9.91 23.70
CA SER A 452 3.15 -10.79 22.57
C SER A 452 4.10 -10.54 21.39
N GLU A 453 4.20 -11.50 20.46
CA GLU A 453 5.03 -11.40 19.25
C GLU A 453 6.51 -11.14 19.56
N SER A 454 6.94 -11.70 20.70
CA SER A 454 8.21 -11.43 21.36
C SER A 454 9.42 -11.67 20.47
N VAL A 455 9.41 -12.74 19.66
CA VAL A 455 10.53 -13.09 18.77
C VAL A 455 10.57 -12.12 17.61
N SER A 456 9.45 -11.91 16.90
CA SER A 456 9.38 -10.98 15.78
C SER A 456 9.83 -9.57 16.18
N LYS A 457 9.27 -9.04 17.28
CA LYS A 457 9.64 -7.72 17.82
C LYS A 457 11.13 -7.65 18.13
N THR A 458 11.71 -8.67 18.77
CA THR A 458 13.15 -8.68 19.07
C THR A 458 14.00 -8.64 17.79
N LEU A 459 13.64 -9.40 16.77
CA LEU A 459 14.38 -9.47 15.50
C LEU A 459 14.26 -8.17 14.70
N GLU A 460 13.05 -7.63 14.60
CA GLU A 460 12.75 -6.41 13.85
C GLU A 460 13.30 -5.15 14.55
N TYR A 461 13.22 -5.04 15.87
CA TYR A 461 13.86 -3.96 16.62
C TYR A 461 15.39 -3.98 16.47
N ALA A 462 16.00 -5.17 16.41
CA ALA A 462 17.44 -5.28 16.17
C ALA A 462 17.84 -4.80 14.77
N TYR A 463 16.99 -5.01 13.76
CA TYR A 463 17.19 -4.44 12.43
C TYR A 463 16.99 -2.92 12.44
N ASP A 464 15.92 -2.41 13.03
CA ASP A 464 15.67 -0.97 13.10
C ASP A 464 16.82 -0.25 13.84
N ASP A 465 17.31 -0.81 14.95
CA ASP A 465 18.47 -0.27 15.69
C ASP A 465 19.74 -0.24 14.84
N TRP A 466 19.98 -1.26 14.00
CA TRP A 466 21.11 -1.25 13.07
C TRP A 466 21.04 -0.07 12.11
N THR A 467 19.84 0.26 11.59
CA THR A 467 19.69 1.40 10.68
C THR A 467 19.97 2.74 11.37
N ILE A 468 19.58 2.90 12.64
CA ILE A 468 19.96 4.05 13.48
C ILE A 468 21.48 4.13 13.62
N ALA A 469 22.14 3.01 13.93
CA ALA A 469 23.59 2.98 14.08
C ALA A 469 24.31 3.40 12.78
N LYS A 470 23.82 2.98 11.61
CA LYS A 470 24.39 3.39 10.32
C LYS A 470 24.26 4.88 10.07
N MET A 471 23.10 5.46 10.34
CA MET A 471 22.92 6.90 10.21
C MET A 471 23.73 7.68 11.25
N ALA A 472 23.78 7.22 12.50
CA ALA A 472 24.57 7.83 13.58
C ALA A 472 26.05 7.93 13.19
N LYS A 473 26.60 6.86 12.61
CA LYS A 473 27.98 6.83 12.09
C LYS A 473 28.23 7.90 11.04
N GLU A 474 27.36 7.97 10.03
CA GLU A 474 27.48 8.95 8.93
C GLU A 474 27.35 10.40 9.44
N MET A 475 26.59 10.60 10.53
CA MET A 475 26.42 11.90 11.19
C MET A 475 27.52 12.22 12.22
N GLY A 476 28.46 11.31 12.49
CA GLY A 476 29.50 11.49 13.51
C GLY A 476 28.96 11.50 14.95
N LYS A 477 27.95 10.69 15.25
CA LYS A 477 27.32 10.56 16.58
C LYS A 477 27.77 9.28 17.27
N ASP A 478 29.04 9.26 17.70
CA ASP A 478 29.74 8.06 18.16
C ASP A 478 29.03 7.31 19.31
N ASP A 479 28.52 8.03 20.33
CA ASP A 479 27.81 7.42 21.47
C ASP A 479 26.51 6.70 21.02
N ASP A 480 25.78 7.31 20.08
CA ASP A 480 24.57 6.73 19.51
C ASP A 480 24.94 5.53 18.59
N GLU A 481 26.00 5.63 17.79
CA GLU A 481 26.51 4.50 16.99
C GLU A 481 26.84 3.29 17.87
N GLU A 482 27.58 3.49 18.96
CA GLU A 482 27.97 2.41 19.88
C GLU A 482 26.74 1.75 20.50
N LEU A 483 25.82 2.55 21.04
CA LEU A 483 24.60 2.08 21.69
C LEU A 483 23.75 1.24 20.73
N PHE A 484 23.44 1.77 19.56
CA PHE A 484 22.55 1.12 18.62
C PHE A 484 23.23 -0.05 17.89
N THR A 485 24.55 -0.03 17.70
CA THR A 485 25.31 -1.20 17.23
C THR A 485 25.22 -2.36 18.22
N LYS A 486 25.30 -2.09 19.52
CA LYS A 486 25.12 -3.12 20.56
C LYS A 486 23.71 -3.71 20.52
N ARG A 487 22.68 -2.86 20.45
CA ARG A 487 21.28 -3.29 20.40
C ARG A 487 20.95 -4.06 19.12
N ALA A 488 21.57 -3.71 17.98
CA ALA A 488 21.43 -4.44 16.72
C ALA A 488 21.87 -5.92 16.79
N GLN A 489 22.57 -6.32 17.86
CA GLN A 489 23.01 -7.70 18.11
C GLN A 489 22.07 -8.47 19.04
N TYR A 490 20.97 -7.88 19.49
CA TYR A 490 20.02 -8.48 20.43
C TYR A 490 19.24 -9.68 19.87
N TYR A 491 19.18 -9.84 18.54
CA TYR A 491 18.68 -11.05 17.90
C TYR A 491 19.33 -12.35 18.44
N LYS A 492 20.60 -12.28 18.89
CA LYS A 492 21.33 -13.42 19.46
C LYS A 492 20.69 -13.97 20.73
N ASN A 493 19.92 -13.16 21.46
CA ASN A 493 19.35 -13.53 22.75
C ASN A 493 18.11 -14.43 22.63
N VAL A 494 17.51 -14.50 21.43
CA VAL A 494 16.37 -15.37 21.13
C VAL A 494 16.74 -16.58 20.27
N TYR A 495 18.02 -16.75 19.92
CA TYR A 495 18.48 -17.95 19.21
C TYR A 495 18.69 -19.13 20.18
N ASP A 496 17.92 -20.20 19.97
CA ASP A 496 18.04 -21.44 20.73
C ASP A 496 19.00 -22.41 20.01
N PRO A 497 20.19 -22.70 20.56
CA PRO A 497 21.18 -23.55 19.90
C PRO A 497 20.76 -25.02 19.80
N GLU A 498 19.79 -25.48 20.60
CA GLU A 498 19.28 -26.87 20.53
C GLU A 498 18.35 -27.05 19.33
N SER A 499 17.37 -26.16 19.18
CA SER A 499 16.41 -26.20 18.06
C SER A 499 16.97 -25.58 16.77
N LYS A 500 17.97 -24.69 16.88
CA LYS A 500 18.52 -23.85 15.80
C LYS A 500 17.52 -22.87 15.19
N PHE A 501 16.48 -22.51 15.93
CA PHE A 501 15.50 -21.49 15.57
C PHE A 501 15.61 -20.29 16.52
N MET A 502 15.10 -19.15 16.06
CA MET A 502 14.74 -18.06 16.96
C MET A 502 13.49 -18.47 17.71
N ARG A 503 13.54 -18.55 19.03
CA ARG A 503 12.50 -19.15 19.88
C ARG A 503 12.06 -18.19 20.97
N GLY A 504 10.77 -18.21 21.28
CA GLY A 504 10.20 -17.49 22.42
C GLY A 504 10.95 -17.84 23.69
N ARG A 505 11.27 -16.84 24.50
CA ARG A 505 12.12 -17.00 25.68
C ARG A 505 11.52 -16.26 26.89
N PHE A 506 11.41 -16.96 28.01
CA PHE A 506 11.27 -16.34 29.32
C PHE A 506 12.63 -15.84 29.82
N ARG A 507 12.67 -14.97 30.81
CA ARG A 507 13.94 -14.41 31.33
C ARG A 507 15.01 -15.47 31.66
N ASN A 508 14.61 -16.67 32.06
CA ASN A 508 15.52 -17.74 32.50
C ASN A 508 15.38 -19.07 31.73
N THR A 509 14.41 -19.24 30.83
CA THR A 509 14.18 -20.51 30.12
C THR A 509 13.53 -20.31 28.75
N TRP A 510 13.64 -21.29 27.86
CA TRP A 510 12.96 -21.27 26.57
C TRP A 510 11.48 -21.62 26.70
N PHE A 511 10.63 -20.98 25.89
CA PHE A 511 9.21 -21.30 25.79
C PHE A 511 9.04 -22.73 25.26
N SER A 512 8.37 -23.61 26.01
CA SER A 512 8.23 -25.03 25.69
C SER A 512 6.80 -25.52 25.93
N PRO A 513 6.32 -26.55 25.20
CA PRO A 513 6.99 -27.28 24.11
C PRO A 513 7.26 -26.40 22.88
N PHE A 514 8.12 -26.86 21.96
CA PHE A 514 8.46 -26.13 20.73
C PHE A 514 8.18 -26.98 19.50
N ASP A 515 7.36 -26.42 18.61
CA ASP A 515 7.11 -26.93 17.27
C ASP A 515 7.38 -25.78 16.27
N PRO A 516 8.36 -25.91 15.35
CA PRO A 516 8.66 -24.83 14.41
C PRO A 516 7.55 -24.59 13.38
N TYR A 517 6.59 -25.51 13.23
CA TYR A 517 5.41 -25.35 12.38
C TYR A 517 4.27 -24.59 13.07
N GLU A 518 4.36 -24.37 14.38
CA GLU A 518 3.28 -23.78 15.17
C GLU A 518 3.17 -22.28 14.94
N VAL A 519 2.01 -21.87 14.44
CA VAL A 519 1.57 -20.47 14.45
C VAL A 519 1.04 -20.16 15.85
N ASN A 520 1.87 -19.49 16.66
CA ASN A 520 1.56 -19.10 18.03
C ASN A 520 1.76 -17.59 18.23
N PHE A 521 1.71 -17.12 19.48
CA PHE A 521 1.78 -15.69 19.80
C PHE A 521 3.20 -15.14 19.95
N ASN A 522 4.25 -15.89 19.56
CA ASN A 522 5.63 -15.41 19.62
C ASN A 522 6.12 -14.83 18.30
N TYR A 523 5.45 -15.19 17.21
CA TYR A 523 5.72 -14.73 15.85
C TYR A 523 4.51 -13.96 15.33
N THR A 524 4.74 -12.96 14.50
CA THR A 524 3.71 -12.05 13.97
C THR A 524 3.23 -12.68 12.68
N GLU A 525 1.99 -13.17 12.67
CA GLU A 525 1.36 -13.76 11.47
C GLU A 525 2.16 -14.90 10.82
N ALA A 526 2.94 -15.62 11.62
CA ALA A 526 3.95 -16.55 11.12
C ALA A 526 4.28 -17.66 12.13
N ASN A 527 5.21 -18.52 11.76
CA ASN A 527 5.84 -19.50 12.64
C ASN A 527 7.37 -19.32 12.71
N ALA A 528 8.06 -20.24 13.39
CA ALA A 528 9.50 -20.16 13.57
C ALA A 528 10.30 -20.27 12.27
N TRP A 529 9.83 -21.07 11.29
CA TRP A 529 10.46 -21.17 9.97
C TRP A 529 10.50 -19.83 9.24
N GLN A 530 9.41 -19.08 9.34
CA GLN A 530 9.19 -17.84 8.59
C GLN A 530 9.84 -16.62 9.25
N TYR A 531 10.25 -16.69 10.53
CA TYR A 531 10.92 -15.57 11.21
C TYR A 531 12.38 -15.79 11.56
N SER A 532 12.84 -17.03 11.72
CA SER A 532 14.18 -17.28 12.28
C SER A 532 15.34 -16.78 11.42
N ASN A 533 15.07 -16.48 10.14
CA ASN A 533 16.05 -15.95 9.20
C ASN A 533 16.02 -14.41 9.09
N TYR A 534 15.19 -13.72 9.88
CA TYR A 534 15.09 -12.26 9.87
C TYR A 534 16.24 -11.60 10.64
N VAL A 535 17.44 -11.67 10.08
CA VAL A 535 18.65 -10.97 10.57
C VAL A 535 19.38 -10.29 9.40
N PRO A 536 18.70 -9.50 8.54
CA PRO A 536 19.29 -8.94 7.32
C PRO A 536 20.51 -8.04 7.59
N GLN A 537 20.61 -7.45 8.78
CA GLN A 537 21.72 -6.62 9.20
C GLN A 537 23.04 -7.37 9.45
N ASP A 538 22.99 -8.68 9.70
CA ASP A 538 24.14 -9.47 10.15
C ASP A 538 24.02 -10.96 9.74
N ILE A 539 23.93 -11.21 8.43
CA ILE A 539 23.88 -12.59 7.88
C ILE A 539 25.14 -13.40 8.26
N SER A 540 26.30 -12.74 8.42
CA SER A 540 27.52 -13.40 8.90
C SER A 540 27.38 -13.90 10.34
N GLY A 541 26.79 -13.10 11.22
CA GLY A 541 26.47 -13.48 12.60
C GLY A 541 25.42 -14.59 12.66
N LEU A 542 24.36 -14.52 11.85
CA LEU A 542 23.35 -15.58 11.73
C LEU A 542 24.00 -16.91 11.32
N MET A 543 24.82 -16.91 10.25
CA MET A 543 25.57 -18.10 9.83
C MET A 543 26.43 -18.66 10.96
N LYS A 544 27.11 -17.80 11.73
CA LYS A 544 27.93 -18.24 12.87
C LYS A 544 27.09 -18.92 13.95
N LEU A 545 25.90 -18.40 14.27
CA LEU A 545 24.98 -19.03 15.24
C LEU A 545 24.52 -20.42 14.78
N MET A 546 24.23 -20.56 13.49
CA MET A 546 23.74 -21.81 12.89
C MET A 546 24.81 -22.90 12.73
N GLY A 547 26.10 -22.54 12.88
CA GLY A 547 27.23 -23.47 12.72
C GLY A 547 27.93 -23.38 11.35
N GLY A 548 27.74 -22.29 10.60
CA GLY A 548 28.45 -22.00 9.36
C GLY A 548 27.56 -22.00 8.12
N LYS A 549 28.20 -21.86 6.95
CA LYS A 549 27.53 -21.78 5.64
C LYS A 549 26.71 -23.04 5.34
N ASP A 550 27.27 -24.22 5.61
CA ASP A 550 26.62 -25.50 5.30
C ASP A 550 25.34 -25.72 6.12
N SER A 551 25.32 -25.28 7.40
CA SER A 551 24.12 -25.33 8.23
C SER A 551 23.01 -24.43 7.71
N LEU A 552 23.34 -23.20 7.27
CA LEU A 552 22.35 -22.29 6.71
C LEU A 552 21.85 -22.81 5.35
N ASP A 553 22.72 -23.32 4.48
CA ASP A 553 22.34 -23.95 3.20
C ASP A 553 21.33 -25.09 3.43
N GLN A 554 21.63 -25.98 4.38
CA GLN A 554 20.72 -27.09 4.73
C GLN A 554 19.40 -26.60 5.32
N GLN A 555 19.42 -25.57 6.19
CA GLN A 555 18.20 -25.04 6.78
C GLN A 555 17.29 -24.39 5.73
N LEU A 556 17.86 -23.67 4.75
CA LEU A 556 17.13 -23.13 3.61
C LEU A 556 16.59 -24.24 2.70
N ASP A 557 17.36 -25.31 2.43
CA ASP A 557 16.88 -26.44 1.65
C ASP A 557 15.63 -27.08 2.31
N VAL A 558 15.67 -27.25 3.64
CA VAL A 558 14.53 -27.77 4.40
C VAL A 558 13.37 -26.78 4.41
N LEU A 559 13.60 -25.46 4.56
CA LEU A 559 12.54 -24.45 4.49
C LEU A 559 11.70 -24.60 3.20
N PHE A 560 12.35 -24.74 2.05
CA PHE A 560 11.67 -24.82 0.74
C PHE A 560 11.11 -26.21 0.40
N THR A 561 11.39 -27.25 1.20
CA THR A 561 10.96 -28.64 0.93
C THR A 561 10.16 -29.28 2.06
N ALA A 562 10.09 -28.64 3.23
CA ALA A 562 9.28 -29.05 4.37
C ALA A 562 7.79 -29.15 4.00
N LYS A 563 7.03 -29.90 4.81
CA LYS A 563 5.56 -29.93 4.68
C LYS A 563 5.00 -28.51 4.77
N SER A 564 4.01 -28.16 3.97
CA SER A 564 3.46 -26.79 3.97
C SER A 564 2.45 -26.56 5.08
N GLU A 565 1.84 -27.62 5.63
CA GLU A 565 0.85 -27.49 6.69
C GLU A 565 1.46 -26.92 7.97
N THR A 566 0.84 -25.84 8.46
CA THR A 566 1.12 -25.25 9.77
C THR A 566 0.35 -25.99 10.87
N SER A 567 0.81 -25.83 12.12
CA SER A 567 0.09 -26.25 13.32
C SER A 567 -0.29 -25.03 14.15
N GLY A 568 -1.09 -25.21 15.21
CA GLY A 568 -1.50 -24.11 16.07
C GLY A 568 -2.67 -23.31 15.50
N ARG A 569 -2.54 -21.98 15.49
CA ARG A 569 -3.62 -21.07 15.04
C ARG A 569 -3.71 -21.03 13.52
N ASN A 570 -4.91 -20.85 12.99
CA ASN A 570 -5.08 -20.53 11.58
C ASN A 570 -4.81 -19.04 11.35
N GLN A 571 -3.96 -18.71 10.38
CA GLN A 571 -3.62 -17.34 9.98
C GLN A 571 -3.90 -17.18 8.49
N ALA A 572 -4.77 -16.23 8.13
CA ALA A 572 -5.23 -16.05 6.76
C ALA A 572 -4.11 -15.56 5.83
N ASP A 573 -3.16 -14.79 6.36
CA ASP A 573 -2.09 -14.16 5.57
C ASP A 573 -0.98 -15.16 5.17
N ILE A 574 -0.92 -16.37 5.77
CA ILE A 574 0.06 -17.40 5.40
C ILE A 574 -0.39 -18.12 4.13
N THR A 575 -0.02 -17.54 2.99
CA THR A 575 -0.39 -17.98 1.64
C THR A 575 0.83 -18.03 0.71
N GLY A 576 0.66 -18.53 -0.53
CA GLY A 576 1.78 -18.64 -1.49
C GLY A 576 2.92 -19.55 -1.04
N LEU A 577 2.58 -20.74 -0.52
CA LEU A 577 3.55 -21.64 0.13
C LEU A 577 4.44 -22.41 -0.87
N ILE A 578 5.75 -22.39 -0.62
CA ILE A 578 6.75 -23.30 -1.20
C ILE A 578 7.48 -23.98 -0.04
N GLY A 579 6.98 -25.14 0.38
CA GLY A 579 7.33 -25.70 1.67
C GLY A 579 6.83 -24.81 2.79
N GLN A 580 7.72 -24.33 3.66
CA GLN A 580 7.42 -23.37 4.73
C GLN A 580 7.70 -21.90 4.37
N TYR A 581 8.29 -21.63 3.20
CA TYR A 581 8.36 -20.27 2.65
C TYR A 581 6.94 -19.81 2.28
N ALA A 582 6.46 -18.69 2.84
CA ALA A 582 5.15 -18.13 2.54
C ALA A 582 5.33 -16.79 1.82
N HIS A 583 5.01 -16.73 0.52
CA HIS A 583 5.24 -15.51 -0.25
C HIS A 583 4.17 -14.43 -0.03
N GLY A 584 2.95 -14.85 0.32
CA GLY A 584 1.85 -13.91 0.60
C GLY A 584 1.97 -13.19 1.94
N ASN A 585 3.11 -13.31 2.63
CA ASN A 585 3.43 -12.56 3.84
C ASN A 585 4.94 -12.22 3.87
N GLU A 586 5.25 -11.04 4.38
CA GLU A 586 6.47 -10.26 4.22
C GLU A 586 7.73 -10.81 4.94
N PRO A 587 7.63 -11.53 6.09
CA PRO A 587 8.79 -12.07 6.77
C PRO A 587 9.65 -13.02 5.91
N SER A 588 9.04 -13.64 4.90
CA SER A 588 9.73 -14.58 4.00
C SER A 588 10.44 -13.90 2.83
N HIS A 589 10.09 -12.67 2.46
CA HIS A 589 10.44 -12.08 1.16
C HIS A 589 11.95 -12.07 0.84
N HIS A 590 12.81 -11.91 1.85
CA HIS A 590 14.28 -11.88 1.66
C HIS A 590 14.94 -13.26 1.59
N MET A 591 14.25 -14.34 1.98
CA MET A 591 14.90 -15.62 2.28
C MET A 591 15.53 -16.32 1.06
N ALA A 592 14.92 -16.20 -0.12
CA ALA A 592 15.45 -16.82 -1.34
C ALA A 592 16.84 -16.25 -1.73
N TYR A 593 17.14 -15.01 -1.32
CA TYR A 593 18.42 -14.35 -1.58
C TYR A 593 19.54 -14.80 -0.62
N LEU A 594 19.21 -15.52 0.46
CA LEU A 594 20.20 -15.98 1.45
C LEU A 594 21.16 -17.03 0.87
N TYR A 595 20.79 -17.76 -0.18
CA TYR A 595 21.71 -18.70 -0.84
C TYR A 595 22.95 -18.02 -1.44
N ASN A 596 22.87 -16.73 -1.78
CA ASN A 596 24.05 -15.96 -2.22
C ASN A 596 25.13 -15.90 -1.12
N PHE A 597 24.73 -15.78 0.16
CA PHE A 597 25.66 -15.64 1.29
C PHE A 597 26.38 -16.94 1.64
N VAL A 598 25.84 -18.09 1.23
CA VAL A 598 26.47 -19.42 1.35
C VAL A 598 27.20 -19.85 0.07
N ASN A 599 27.40 -18.93 -0.88
CA ASN A 599 28.00 -19.15 -2.20
C ASN A 599 27.27 -20.20 -3.07
N LYS A 600 25.94 -20.21 -3.00
CA LYS A 600 25.06 -21.05 -3.84
C LYS A 600 24.10 -20.19 -4.68
N PRO A 601 24.59 -19.20 -5.46
CA PRO A 601 23.72 -18.26 -6.18
C PRO A 601 22.75 -18.92 -7.17
N TYR A 602 23.09 -20.11 -7.69
CA TYR A 602 22.20 -20.88 -8.56
C TYR A 602 20.90 -21.31 -7.84
N LYS A 603 20.94 -21.56 -6.52
CA LYS A 603 19.73 -21.85 -5.73
C LYS A 603 18.87 -20.61 -5.54
N THR A 604 19.48 -19.42 -5.35
CA THR A 604 18.72 -18.15 -5.38
C THR A 604 18.02 -17.98 -6.72
N GLN A 605 18.73 -18.18 -7.84
CA GLN A 605 18.15 -18.06 -9.18
C GLN A 605 16.98 -19.03 -9.38
N GLU A 606 17.15 -20.28 -8.96
CA GLU A 606 16.10 -21.30 -9.02
C GLU A 606 14.86 -20.88 -8.20
N LYS A 607 15.03 -20.49 -6.93
CA LYS A 607 13.89 -20.14 -6.06
C LYS A 607 13.21 -18.84 -6.46
N VAL A 608 13.97 -17.81 -6.83
CA VAL A 608 13.39 -16.56 -7.34
C VAL A 608 12.63 -16.82 -8.64
N HIS A 609 13.18 -17.63 -9.56
CA HIS A 609 12.47 -18.00 -10.79
C HIS A 609 11.18 -18.78 -10.49
N GLN A 610 11.22 -19.74 -9.56
CA GLN A 610 10.03 -20.46 -9.11
C GLN A 610 8.96 -19.50 -8.59
N ILE A 611 9.32 -18.63 -7.64
CA ILE A 611 8.40 -17.61 -7.07
C ILE A 611 7.78 -16.76 -8.18
N LEU A 612 8.60 -16.15 -9.04
CA LEU A 612 8.14 -15.24 -10.11
C LEU A 612 7.20 -15.93 -11.11
N THR A 613 7.37 -17.24 -11.36
CA THR A 613 6.61 -17.98 -12.37
C THR A 613 5.42 -18.75 -11.82
N THR A 614 5.38 -19.01 -10.50
CA THR A 614 4.29 -19.78 -9.89
C THR A 614 3.37 -18.93 -9.00
N LEU A 615 3.85 -17.79 -8.48
CA LEU A 615 3.11 -16.97 -7.51
C LEU A 615 2.67 -15.61 -8.05
N TYR A 616 3.01 -15.30 -9.30
CA TYR A 616 2.51 -14.12 -10.02
C TYR A 616 1.92 -14.51 -11.37
N LYS A 617 0.73 -14.00 -11.68
CA LYS A 617 0.05 -14.24 -12.98
C LYS A 617 -0.84 -13.06 -13.38
N ASN A 618 -1.05 -12.92 -14.69
CA ASN A 618 -1.97 -11.94 -15.26
C ASN A 618 -3.42 -12.39 -15.11
N ALA A 619 -3.92 -12.42 -13.87
CA ALA A 619 -5.29 -12.83 -13.53
C ALA A 619 -5.76 -12.11 -12.26
N PRO A 620 -7.08 -12.06 -11.98
CA PRO A 620 -7.60 -11.40 -10.80
C PRO A 620 -7.03 -11.92 -9.47
N ASP A 621 -6.85 -13.23 -9.34
CA ASP A 621 -6.19 -13.90 -8.22
C ASP A 621 -4.68 -14.02 -8.44
N GLY A 622 -4.09 -13.00 -9.07
CA GLY A 622 -2.76 -13.05 -9.67
C GLY A 622 -1.58 -12.83 -8.73
N ILE A 623 -1.85 -12.44 -7.49
CA ILE A 623 -0.88 -12.27 -6.41
C ILE A 623 -1.22 -13.23 -5.28
N SER A 624 -0.19 -13.73 -4.60
CA SER A 624 -0.31 -14.89 -3.71
C SER A 624 -0.88 -14.59 -2.33
N GLY A 625 -0.99 -13.33 -1.96
CA GLY A 625 -1.51 -12.79 -0.70
C GLY A 625 -1.82 -11.31 -0.89
N ASN A 626 -1.98 -10.60 0.21
CA ASN A 626 -2.20 -9.15 0.25
C ASN A 626 -1.12 -8.41 -0.57
N GLU A 627 -1.51 -7.35 -1.28
CA GLU A 627 -0.54 -6.46 -1.96
C GLU A 627 0.15 -5.49 -0.98
N ASP A 628 -0.41 -5.29 0.22
CA ASP A 628 0.14 -4.47 1.33
C ASP A 628 0.75 -3.12 0.93
N CYS A 629 -0.01 -2.38 0.11
CA CYS A 629 0.32 -1.04 -0.41
C CYS A 629 1.46 -0.99 -1.44
N GLY A 630 1.68 -2.08 -2.18
CA GLY A 630 2.60 -2.19 -3.32
C GLY A 630 3.92 -2.85 -2.96
#